data_AF-A0A4Q5A9X3-F1
#
_entry.id   AF-A0A4Q5A9X3-F1
#
_cell.length_a   1.000
_cell.length_b   1.000
_cell.length_c   1.000
_cell.angle_alpha   90.00
_cell.angle_beta   90.00
_cell.angle_gamma   90.00
#
_symmetry.space_group_name_H-M   'P 1'
#
loop_
_entity.id
_entity.type
_entity.pdbx_description
1 polymer ?
#
loop_
_entity_poly.entity_id
_entity_poly.type
_entity_poly.pdbx_seq_one_letter_code
_entity_poly.pdbx_strand_id
1 'polypeptide(L)' 'MLILTDEQAAAMDRSHVLASARRHGVIHALTDERRYYEENTPGIQMARGDIDELITIMTAGEPLREKNQP' A
#
# COMPACT_ATOMS: atom_id res chain seq x y z
N MET A 1 0.96 5.32 -5.48
CA MET A 1 1.19 3.93 -5.04
C MET A 1 2.49 3.87 -4.28
N LEU A 2 2.49 3.14 -3.18
CA LEU A 2 3.67 2.86 -2.36
C LEU A 2 4.29 1.55 -2.84
N ILE A 3 5.61 1.51 -2.97
CA ILE A 3 6.39 0.28 -3.17
C ILE A 3 7.20 0.05 -1.89
N LEU A 4 6.97 -1.09 -1.27
CA LEU A 4 7.42 -1.39 0.09
C LEU A 4 8.19 -2.71 0.12
N THR A 5 9.26 -2.75 0.90
CA THR A 5 9.82 -4.02 1.37
C THR A 5 8.90 -4.65 2.43
N ASP A 6 9.16 -5.91 2.78
CA ASP A 6 8.43 -6.60 3.83
C ASP A 6 8.60 -5.93 5.19
N GLU A 7 9.80 -5.46 5.49
CA GLU A 7 10.13 -4.73 6.72
C GLU A 7 9.39 -3.39 6.78
N GLN A 8 9.38 -2.63 5.68
CA GLN A 8 8.63 -1.37 5.60
C GLN A 8 7.13 -1.61 5.76
N ALA A 9 6.57 -2.61 5.08
CA ALA A 9 5.16 -2.94 5.18
C ALA A 9 4.76 -3.46 6.56
N ALA A 10 5.67 -4.10 7.30
CA ALA A 10 5.45 -4.55 8.66
C ALA A 10 5.50 -3.41 9.69
N ALA A 11 6.35 -2.41 9.45
CA ALA A 11 6.57 -1.29 10.36
C ALA A 11 5.65 -0.07 10.10
N MET A 12 5.12 0.10 8.88
CA MET A 12 4.33 1.28 8.53
C MET A 12 2.91 1.25 9.10
N ASP A 13 2.36 2.44 9.35
CA ASP A 13 0.93 2.61 9.61
C ASP A 13 0.12 2.25 8.35
N ARG A 14 -0.90 1.40 8.49
CA ARG A 14 -1.76 0.95 7.38
C ARG A 14 -3.11 1.67 7.33
N SER A 15 -3.32 2.68 8.18
CA SER A 15 -4.61 3.40 8.31
C SER A 15 -5.09 4.05 7.01
N HIS A 16 -4.18 4.41 6.12
CA HIS A 16 -4.47 5.03 4.82
C HIS A 16 -4.15 4.12 3.63
N VAL A 17 -3.99 2.80 3.85
CA VAL A 17 -3.79 1.83 2.77
C VAL A 17 -5.13 1.29 2.31
N LEU A 18 -5.54 1.62 1.09
CA LEU A 18 -6.82 1.20 0.53
C LEU A 18 -6.83 -0.27 0.11
N ALA A 19 -5.72 -0.72 -0.48
CA ALA A 19 -5.53 -2.10 -0.93
C ALA A 19 -4.03 -2.36 -1.11
N SER A 20 -3.62 -3.62 -1.04
CA SER A 20 -2.23 -3.99 -1.33
C SER A 20 -2.11 -5.36 -1.98
N ALA A 21 -1.05 -5.55 -2.77
CA ALA A 21 -0.71 -6.83 -3.35
C ALA A 21 0.81 -7.03 -3.36
N ARG A 22 1.25 -8.28 -3.13
CA ARG A 22 2.67 -8.65 -3.27
C ARG A 22 2.96 -8.98 -4.73
N ARG A 23 3.99 -8.35 -5.30
CA ARG A 23 4.45 -8.57 -6.68
C ARG A 23 5.96 -8.45 -6.76
N HIS A 24 6.60 -9.33 -7.52
CA HIS A 24 8.06 -9.31 -7.75
C HIS A 24 8.90 -9.20 -6.46
N GLY A 25 8.42 -9.77 -5.34
CA GLY A 25 9.11 -9.74 -4.04
C GLY A 25 8.90 -8.46 -3.22
N VAL A 26 8.14 -7.48 -3.72
CA VAL A 26 7.79 -6.24 -3.00
C VAL A 26 6.27 -6.11 -2.84
N ILE A 27 5.84 -5.23 -1.94
CA ILE A 27 4.43 -4.93 -1.71
C ILE A 27 4.07 -3.62 -2.40
N HIS A 28 3.04 -3.67 -3.22
CA HIS A 28 2.44 -2.50 -3.85
C HIS A 28 1.19 -2.13 -3.07
N ALA A 29 1.13 -0.92 -2.52
CA ALA A 29 0.00 -0.45 -1.74
C ALA A 29 -0.62 0.82 -2.36
N LEU A 30 -1.94 0.79 -2.49
CA LEU A 30 -2.75 1.95 -2.85
C LEU A 30 -3.03 2.77 -1.60
N THR A 31 -2.92 4.08 -1.73
CA THR A 31 -3.20 5.04 -0.67
C THR A 31 -3.78 6.31 -1.27
N ASP A 32 -4.68 6.93 -0.52
CA ASP A 32 -5.20 8.28 -0.74
C ASP A 32 -4.31 9.36 -0.09
N GLU A 33 -3.49 9.02 0.91
CA GLU A 33 -2.65 9.95 1.66
C GLU A 33 -1.16 9.84 1.29
N ARG A 34 -0.82 10.16 0.04
CA ARG A 34 0.57 10.11 -0.46
C ARG A 34 1.55 10.91 0.41
N ARG A 35 1.22 12.15 0.75
CA ARG A 35 2.14 13.07 1.47
C ARG A 35 2.46 12.54 2.87
N TYR A 36 1.46 11.98 3.55
CA TYR A 36 1.65 11.37 4.87
C TYR A 36 2.75 10.31 4.84
N TYR A 37 2.73 9.41 3.87
CA TYR A 37 3.73 8.35 3.78
C TYR A 37 5.11 8.87 3.37
N GLU A 38 5.18 9.87 2.49
CA GLU A 38 6.45 10.51 2.12
C GLU A 38 7.14 11.18 3.32
N GLU A 39 6.37 11.75 4.25
CA GLU A 39 6.90 12.43 5.44
C GLU A 39 7.26 11.45 6.58
N ASN A 40 6.48 10.37 6.75
CA ASN A 40 6.58 9.48 7.91
C ASN A 40 7.29 8.15 7.63
N THR A 41 7.55 7.81 6.36
CA THR A 41 8.23 6.56 5.98
C THR A 41 9.51 6.86 5.20
N PRO A 42 10.64 7.04 5.90
CA PRO A 42 11.92 7.32 5.25
C PRO A 42 12.29 6.27 4.20
N GLY A 43 12.65 6.73 3.00
CA GLY A 43 13.08 5.85 1.91
C GLY A 43 11.95 5.06 1.24
N ILE A 44 10.67 5.40 1.50
CA ILE A 44 9.55 4.80 0.77
C ILE A 44 9.61 5.16 -0.71
N GLN A 45 9.39 4.16 -1.57
CA GLN A 45 9.33 4.39 -3.00
C GLN A 45 7.90 4.71 -3.42
N MET A 46 7.77 5.73 -4.27
CA MET A 46 6.48 6.20 -4.77
C MET A 46 6.40 6.00 -6.29
N ALA A 47 5.42 5.24 -6.73
CA ALA A 47 5.16 5.01 -8.14
C ALA A 47 3.81 5.58 -8.57
N ARG A 48 3.74 6.00 -9.84
CA ARG A 48 2.49 6.19 -10.56
C ARG A 48 2.16 4.86 -11.22
N GLY A 49 1.21 4.13 -10.64
CA GLY A 49 0.74 2.87 -11.22
C GLY A 49 0.03 3.11 -12.53
N ASP A 50 0.16 2.16 -13.46
CA ASP A 50 -0.71 2.13 -14.63
C ASP A 50 -2.12 1.63 -14.25
N ILE A 51 -3.08 1.76 -15.17
CA ILE A 51 -4.47 1.43 -14.86
C ILE A 51 -4.68 -0.06 -14.61
N ASP A 52 -3.92 -0.93 -15.29
CA ASP A 52 -4.05 -2.38 -15.16
C ASP A 52 -3.54 -2.84 -13.79
N GLU A 53 -2.44 -2.26 -13.32
CA GLU A 53 -1.87 -2.47 -12.00
C GLU A 53 -2.83 -1.99 -10.90
N LEU A 54 -3.40 -0.79 -11.06
CA LEU A 54 -4.42 -0.27 -10.15
C LEU A 54 -5.62 -1.20 -10.05
N ILE A 55 -6.20 -1.61 -11.19
CA ILE A 55 -7.33 -2.56 -11.25
C ILE A 55 -6.96 -3.87 -10.57
N THR A 56 -5.75 -4.36 -10.83
CA THR A 56 -5.32 -5.63 -10.27
C THR A 56 -5.17 -5.56 -8.75
N ILE A 57 -4.62 -4.49 -8.21
CA ILE A 57 -4.51 -4.32 -6.75
C ILE A 57 -5.90 -4.14 -6.12
N MET A 58 -6.81 -3.42 -6.79
CA MET A 58 -8.18 -3.23 -6.30
C MET A 58 -9.03 -4.51 -6.33
N THR A 59 -8.80 -5.41 -7.29
CA THR A 59 -9.59 -6.64 -7.47
C THR A 59 -8.98 -7.86 -6.79
N ALA A 60 -7.65 -7.94 -6.70
CA ALA A 60 -6.93 -9.07 -6.12
C ALA A 60 -6.24 -8.76 -4.79
N GLY A 61 -6.19 -7.49 -4.38
CA GLY A 61 -5.61 -7.09 -3.10
C GLY A 61 -6.47 -7.51 -1.92
N GLU A 62 -5.83 -7.73 -0.78
CA GLU A 62 -6.60 -7.93 0.46
C GLU A 62 -7.31 -6.61 0.79
N PRO A 63 -8.65 -6.58 0.85
CA PRO A 63 -9.36 -5.42 1.35
C PRO A 63 -8.92 -5.19 2.80
N LEU A 64 -8.83 -3.91 3.22
CA LEU A 64 -8.79 -3.57 4.64
C LEU A 64 -9.89 -4.37 5.33
N ARG A 65 -9.55 -5.45 6.04
CA ARG A 65 -10.49 -6.05 6.99
C ARG A 65 -10.68 -4.95 8.01
N GLU A 66 -11.83 -4.27 7.94
CA GLU A 66 -12.27 -3.34 8.97
C GLU A 66 -12.01 -4.01 10.31
N LYS A 67 -11.01 -3.53 11.04
CA LYS A 67 -10.90 -3.82 12.47
C LYS A 67 -11.93 -2.95 13.17
N ASN A 68 -13.19 -3.20 12.87
CA ASN A 68 -14.33 -2.74 13.64
C ASN A 68 -15.14 -3.99 13.98
N GLN A 69 -14.95 -4.51 15.19
CA GLN A 69 -16.00 -5.06 16.07
C GLN A 69 -15.38 -5.90 17.19
N PRO A 70 -16.00 -5.94 18.39
CA PRO A 70 -16.66 -4.89 19.17
C PRO A 70 -15.81 -4.43 20.38
#